data_AF-A0A374W706-F1
#
_entry.id   AF-A0A374W706-F1
#
_cell.length_a   1.000
_cell.length_b   1.000
_cell.length_c   1.000
_cell.angle_alpha   90.00
_cell.angle_beta   90.00
_cell.angle_gamma   90.00
#
_symmetry.space_group_name_H-M   'P 1'
#
loop_
_entity.id
_entity.type
_entity.pdbx_description
1 polymer ?
#
loop_
_entity_poly.entity_id
_entity_poly.type
_entity_poly.pdbx_seq_one_letter_code
_entity_poly.pdbx_strand_id
1 'polypeptide(L)'
;MKNYFVLDELEEEMRDAKMFSRRFEMLYTFKLNNLKELCGRLPNDDEIFFIETKKSFTAFTFIVYLVKHVGYIEHLYIATYSTNERIINALLRWQDKGVIGNIHLHISETIKFRMPKIFERLMALQRDGTIQLSFAWSHKKITCMDTAAGCYVVEGSGNYGENAMEEQYVFLKSKKIYEFRSGRIS
;
A
#
# COMPACT_ATOMS: atom_id res chain seq x y z
N MET A 1 18.46 -47.15 -23.37
CA MET A 1 19.15 -46.11 -22.60
C MET A 1 18.36 -45.90 -21.32
N LYS A 2 18.86 -46.33 -20.16
CA LYS A 2 18.17 -46.13 -18.87
C LYS A 2 18.56 -44.73 -18.38
N ASN A 3 17.61 -43.80 -18.37
CA ASN A 3 17.76 -42.52 -17.68
C ASN A 3 17.71 -42.81 -16.17
N TYR A 4 18.88 -43.02 -15.58
CA TYR A 4 19.01 -42.99 -14.13
C TYR A 4 19.04 -41.52 -13.74
N PHE A 5 17.95 -41.03 -13.15
CA PHE A 5 17.94 -39.73 -12.50
C PHE A 5 18.93 -39.78 -11.34
N VAL A 6 19.80 -38.77 -11.23
CA VAL A 6 20.65 -38.60 -10.05
C VAL A 6 19.71 -38.18 -8.91
N LEU A 7 19.71 -38.94 -7.81
CA LEU A 7 18.77 -38.72 -6.70
C LEU A 7 18.86 -37.29 -6.14
N ASP A 8 20.07 -36.72 -6.10
CA ASP A 8 20.32 -35.35 -5.65
C ASP A 8 19.65 -34.30 -6.57
N GLU A 9 19.69 -34.51 -7.89
CA GLU A 9 19.03 -33.62 -8.87
C GLU A 9 17.50 -33.69 -8.73
N LEU A 10 16.96 -34.89 -8.46
CA LEU A 10 15.53 -35.08 -8.26
C LEU A 10 15.05 -34.44 -6.94
N GLU A 11 15.85 -34.51 -5.87
CA GLU A 11 15.55 -33.86 -4.60
C GLU A 11 15.60 -32.33 -4.72
N GLU A 12 16.55 -31.80 -5.48
CA GLU A 12 16.67 -30.36 -5.76
C GLU A 12 15.47 -29.87 -6.60
N GLU A 13 15.12 -30.58 -7.68
CA GLU A 13 13.93 -30.28 -8.49
C GLU A 13 12.63 -30.37 -7.68
N MET A 14 12.48 -31.35 -6.80
CA MET A 14 11.30 -31.48 -5.93
C MET A 14 11.24 -30.38 -4.87
N ARG A 15 12.39 -29.94 -4.36
CA ARG A 15 12.48 -28.83 -3.40
C ARG A 15 12.13 -27.51 -4.08
N ASP A 16 12.62 -27.29 -5.28
CA ASP A 16 12.30 -26.14 -6.11
C ASP A 16 10.82 -26.15 -6.48
N ALA A 17 10.27 -27.28 -6.95
CA ALA A 17 8.85 -27.42 -7.25
C ALA A 17 7.96 -27.13 -6.03
N LYS A 18 8.34 -27.59 -4.83
CA LYS A 18 7.64 -27.26 -3.58
C LYS A 18 7.76 -25.78 -3.21
N MET A 19 8.93 -25.17 -3.39
CA MET A 19 9.13 -23.73 -3.22
C MET A 19 8.26 -22.92 -4.21
N PHE A 20 8.17 -23.36 -5.46
CA PHE A 20 7.32 -22.77 -6.48
C PHE A 20 5.84 -22.91 -6.12
N SER A 21 5.39 -24.10 -5.70
CA SER A 21 4.01 -24.34 -5.24
C SER A 21 3.64 -23.44 -4.06
N ARG A 22 4.52 -23.34 -3.06
CA ARG A 22 4.30 -22.50 -1.87
C ARG A 22 4.23 -21.00 -2.21
N ARG A 23 4.96 -20.53 -3.22
CA ARG A 23 4.84 -19.15 -3.74
C ARG A 23 3.47 -18.87 -4.34
N PHE A 24 2.86 -19.84 -5.02
CA PHE A 24 1.51 -19.70 -5.58
C PHE A 24 0.43 -19.77 -4.48
N GLU A 25 0.62 -20.56 -3.44
CA GLU A 25 -0.29 -20.62 -2.28
C GLU A 25 -0.42 -19.28 -1.54
N MET A 26 0.55 -18.37 -1.68
CA MET A 26 0.54 -17.03 -1.07
C MET A 26 -0.17 -15.96 -1.92
N LEU A 27 -0.73 -16.34 -3.07
CA LEU A 27 -1.48 -15.44 -3.96
C LEU A 27 -2.98 -15.67 -3.79
N TYR A 28 -3.68 -14.66 -3.29
CA TYR A 28 -5.13 -14.71 -3.10
C TYR A 28 -5.83 -13.68 -3.98
N THR A 29 -6.94 -14.07 -4.62
CA THR A 29 -7.70 -13.19 -5.50
C THR A 29 -9.09 -12.93 -4.94
N PHE A 30 -9.52 -11.67 -4.98
CA PHE A 30 -10.78 -11.21 -4.40
C PHE A 30 -11.51 -10.28 -5.35
N LYS A 31 -12.82 -10.47 -5.50
CA LYS A 31 -13.74 -9.53 -6.14
C LYS A 31 -14.72 -9.05 -5.07
N LEU A 32 -14.54 -7.81 -4.59
CA LEU A 32 -15.23 -7.32 -3.39
C LEU A 32 -16.10 -6.11 -3.70
N ASN A 33 -17.27 -6.08 -3.07
CA ASN A 33 -18.14 -4.90 -3.04
C ASN A 33 -17.91 -4.05 -1.79
N ASN A 34 -17.13 -4.53 -0.83
CA ASN A 34 -16.69 -3.76 0.33
C ASN A 34 -15.39 -4.36 0.88
N LEU A 35 -14.46 -3.52 1.34
CA LEU A 35 -13.22 -4.03 1.94
C LEU A 35 -13.45 -4.83 3.24
N LYS A 36 -14.58 -4.62 3.93
CA LYS A 36 -14.99 -5.47 5.07
C LYS A 36 -15.21 -6.94 4.69
N GLU A 37 -15.45 -7.22 3.41
CA GLU A 37 -15.62 -8.59 2.87
C GLU A 37 -14.26 -9.28 2.66
N LEU A 38 -13.14 -8.58 2.85
CA LEU A 38 -11.80 -9.12 2.71
C LEU A 38 -11.45 -10.07 3.87
N CYS A 39 -11.89 -11.33 3.81
CA CYS A 39 -11.52 -12.47 4.69
C CYS A 39 -11.42 -12.25 6.22
N GLY A 40 -11.80 -11.09 6.75
CA GLY A 40 -11.63 -10.69 8.15
C GLY A 40 -10.19 -10.57 8.64
N ARG A 41 -9.17 -10.57 7.76
CA ARG A 41 -7.75 -10.58 8.17
C ARG A 41 -6.84 -9.72 7.30
N LEU A 42 -5.63 -9.50 7.78
CA LEU A 42 -4.53 -8.92 7.04
C LEU A 42 -3.73 -10.02 6.29
N PRO A 43 -2.98 -9.67 5.22
CA PRO A 43 -2.00 -10.58 4.65
C PRO A 43 -0.92 -10.91 5.69
N ASN A 44 -0.52 -12.19 5.74
CA ASN A 44 0.66 -12.66 6.45
C ASN A 44 1.94 -12.28 5.71
N ASP A 45 3.10 -12.58 6.31
CA ASP A 45 4.40 -12.28 5.70
C ASP A 45 4.50 -12.91 4.31
N ASP A 46 4.87 -12.08 3.34
CA ASP A 46 5.00 -12.40 1.90
C ASP A 46 3.71 -12.88 1.21
N GLU A 47 2.56 -12.72 1.87
CA GLU A 47 1.25 -12.96 1.30
C GLU A 47 0.73 -11.74 0.53
N ILE A 48 0.08 -12.00 -0.61
CA ILE A 48 -0.38 -10.98 -1.52
C ILE A 48 -1.85 -11.19 -1.84
N PHE A 49 -2.66 -10.17 -1.60
CA PHE A 49 -4.06 -10.10 -1.98
C PHE A 49 -4.21 -9.26 -3.24
N PHE A 50 -4.68 -9.87 -4.32
CA PHE A 50 -5.11 -9.21 -5.53
C PHE A 50 -6.61 -8.96 -5.41
N ILE A 51 -7.01 -7.70 -5.50
CA ILE A 51 -8.36 -7.26 -5.20
C ILE A 51 -8.89 -6.45 -6.36
N GLU A 52 -10.03 -6.84 -6.90
CA GLU A 52 -10.81 -6.03 -7.83
C GLU A 52 -12.10 -5.57 -7.14
N THR A 53 -12.51 -4.34 -7.41
CA THR A 53 -13.75 -3.80 -6.86
C THR A 53 -14.49 -2.94 -7.87
N LYS A 54 -15.82 -2.90 -7.75
CA LYS A 54 -16.71 -2.09 -8.57
C LYS A 54 -17.40 -1.03 -7.71
N LYS A 55 -16.87 0.19 -7.73
CA LYS A 55 -17.38 1.41 -7.10
C LYS A 55 -17.42 1.40 -5.57
N SER A 56 -16.61 0.58 -4.91
CA SER A 56 -16.82 0.35 -3.48
C SER A 56 -15.83 0.98 -2.52
N PHE A 57 -14.56 1.11 -2.90
CA PHE A 57 -13.55 1.67 -1.99
C PHE A 57 -12.31 2.20 -2.71
N THR A 58 -11.57 3.02 -1.96
CA THR A 58 -10.36 3.72 -2.41
C THR A 58 -9.13 3.22 -1.64
N ALA A 59 -7.93 3.61 -2.08
CA ALA A 59 -6.68 3.36 -1.33
C ALA A 59 -6.77 3.81 0.15
N PHE A 60 -7.48 4.90 0.45
CA PHE A 60 -7.71 5.36 1.82
C PHE A 60 -8.45 4.34 2.70
N THR A 61 -9.30 3.50 2.11
CA THR A 61 -10.07 2.48 2.83
C THR A 61 -9.17 1.39 3.41
N PHE A 62 -8.03 1.11 2.77
CA PHE A 62 -7.04 0.19 3.31
C PHE A 62 -6.35 0.72 4.55
N ILE A 63 -6.13 2.05 4.65
CA ILE A 63 -5.59 2.66 5.87
C ILE A 63 -6.59 2.49 7.02
N VAL A 64 -7.88 2.76 6.78
CA VAL A 64 -8.96 2.53 7.76
C VAL A 64 -8.96 1.06 8.21
N TYR A 65 -8.87 0.13 7.25
CA TYR A 65 -8.90 -1.29 7.50
C TYR A 65 -7.70 -1.73 8.34
N LEU A 66 -6.48 -1.33 7.97
CA LEU A 66 -5.28 -1.67 8.71
C LEU A 66 -5.34 -1.16 10.14
N VAL A 67 -5.69 0.11 10.35
CA VAL A 67 -5.82 0.72 11.69
C VAL A 67 -6.79 -0.06 12.58
N LYS A 68 -7.89 -0.61 12.05
CA LYS A 68 -8.82 -1.41 12.84
C LYS A 68 -8.22 -2.72 13.35
N HIS A 69 -7.22 -3.26 12.65
CA HIS A 69 -6.56 -4.50 13.02
C HIS A 69 -5.32 -4.28 13.90
N VAL A 70 -4.54 -3.23 13.64
CA VAL A 70 -3.23 -3.00 14.32
C VAL A 70 -3.23 -1.82 15.30
N GLY A 71 -4.27 -0.99 15.29
CA GLY A 71 -4.43 0.16 16.18
C GLY A 71 -3.63 1.41 15.78
N TYR A 72 -2.37 1.24 15.39
CA TYR A 72 -1.44 2.36 15.14
C TYR A 72 -0.54 2.13 13.92
N ILE A 73 -0.32 3.19 13.14
CA ILE A 73 0.64 3.22 12.03
C ILE A 73 1.77 4.19 12.41
N GLU A 74 2.99 3.67 12.54
CA GLU A 74 4.16 4.46 12.91
C GLU A 74 4.59 5.40 11.79
N HIS A 75 4.59 4.90 10.56
CA HIS A 75 4.91 5.68 9.37
C HIS A 75 3.96 5.36 8.22
N LEU A 76 3.30 6.40 7.72
CA LEU A 76 2.41 6.35 6.58
C LEU A 76 3.04 7.10 5.40
N TYR A 77 3.39 6.35 4.35
CA TYR A 77 3.84 6.90 3.08
C TYR A 77 2.73 6.78 2.04
N ILE A 78 2.39 7.88 1.36
CA ILE A 78 1.41 7.90 0.28
C ILE A 78 2.04 8.54 -0.96
N ALA A 79 2.22 7.75 -2.00
CA ALA A 79 2.50 8.25 -3.35
C ALA A 79 1.19 8.37 -4.14
N THR A 80 0.86 9.58 -4.61
CA THR A 80 -0.36 9.80 -5.38
C THR A 80 -0.22 10.88 -6.45
N TYR A 81 -0.99 10.74 -7.53
CA TYR A 81 -1.07 11.77 -8.57
C TYR A 81 -1.82 13.02 -8.10
N SER A 82 -2.84 12.83 -7.26
CA SER A 82 -3.71 13.92 -6.79
C SER A 82 -4.35 13.55 -5.45
N THR A 83 -4.65 14.56 -4.65
CA THR A 83 -5.37 14.46 -3.39
C THR A 83 -6.35 15.61 -3.25
N ASN A 84 -7.10 15.69 -2.15
CA ASN A 84 -8.00 16.78 -1.85
C ASN A 84 -7.96 17.17 -0.35
N GLU A 85 -8.62 18.28 -0.05
CA GLU A 85 -8.69 18.86 1.29
C GLU A 85 -9.25 17.91 2.35
N ARG A 86 -10.26 17.13 1.98
CA ARG A 86 -10.94 16.16 2.87
C ARG A 86 -9.99 15.05 3.30
N ILE A 87 -9.22 14.48 2.36
CA ILE A 87 -8.25 13.42 2.65
C ILE A 87 -7.12 13.96 3.53
N ILE A 88 -6.54 15.12 3.21
CA ILE A 88 -5.49 15.73 4.03
C ILE A 88 -6.01 15.98 5.46
N ASN A 89 -7.21 16.56 5.60
CA ASN A 89 -7.81 16.78 6.91
C ASN A 89 -8.09 15.49 7.69
N ALA A 90 -8.45 14.41 7.00
CA ALA A 90 -8.66 13.12 7.65
C ALA A 90 -7.35 12.54 8.20
N LEU A 91 -6.26 12.65 7.45
CA LEU A 91 -4.94 12.20 7.87
C LEU A 91 -4.43 13.00 9.08
N LEU A 92 -4.51 14.33 9.03
CA LEU A 92 -4.11 15.20 10.15
C LEU A 92 -4.91 14.89 11.42
N ARG A 93 -6.23 14.74 11.32
CA ARG A 93 -7.06 14.37 12.49
C ARG A 93 -6.68 13.02 13.09
N TRP A 94 -6.19 12.07 12.28
CA TRP A 94 -5.74 10.78 12.78
C TRP A 94 -4.34 10.86 13.39
N GLN A 95 -3.49 11.74 12.88
CA GLN A 95 -2.22 12.09 13.50
C GLN A 95 -2.45 12.73 14.87
N ASP A 96 -3.33 13.72 14.96
CA ASP A 96 -3.69 14.40 16.22
C ASP A 96 -4.25 13.44 17.28
N LYS A 97 -4.96 12.39 16.83
CA LYS A 97 -5.52 11.35 17.70
C LYS A 97 -4.50 10.28 18.12
N GLY A 98 -3.26 10.37 17.66
CA GLY A 98 -2.21 9.37 17.93
C GLY A 98 -2.47 8.02 17.24
N VAL A 99 -3.24 8.01 16.15
CA VAL A 99 -3.51 6.79 15.35
C VAL A 99 -2.47 6.62 14.23
N ILE A 100 -1.92 7.74 13.75
CA ILE A 100 -0.81 7.76 12.80
C ILE A 100 0.31 8.60 13.38
N GLY A 101 1.55 8.12 13.30
CA GLY A 101 2.74 8.89 13.63
C GLY A 101 3.15 9.82 12.50
N ASN A 102 4.19 9.42 11.76
CA ASN A 102 4.77 10.23 10.69
C ASN A 102 4.02 10.05 9.37
N ILE A 103 3.68 11.16 8.71
CA ILE A 103 3.04 11.14 7.39
C ILE A 103 4.02 11.69 6.35
N HIS A 104 4.27 10.91 5.30
CA HIS A 104 5.01 11.32 4.11
C HIS A 104 4.11 11.27 2.87
N LEU A 105 3.88 12.42 2.26
CA LEU A 105 3.18 12.54 0.98
C LEU A 105 4.18 12.72 -0.17
N HIS A 106 4.16 11.81 -1.13
CA HIS A 106 4.89 11.90 -2.40
C HIS A 106 3.91 12.22 -3.54
N ILE A 107 3.91 13.45 -4.02
CA ILE A 107 2.83 13.96 -4.89
C ILE A 107 3.35 14.33 -6.28
N SER A 108 2.51 14.15 -7.31
CA SER A 108 2.83 14.63 -8.65
C SER A 108 3.14 16.14 -8.64
N GLU A 109 4.28 16.54 -9.19
CA GLU A 109 4.69 17.95 -9.25
C GLU A 109 3.68 18.83 -10.01
N THR A 110 2.93 18.22 -10.93
CA THR A 110 1.85 18.89 -11.68
C THR A 110 0.73 19.45 -10.82
N ILE A 111 0.62 19.04 -9.54
CA ILE A 111 -0.40 19.53 -8.62
C ILE A 111 -0.34 21.05 -8.42
N LYS A 112 0.85 21.67 -8.52
CA LYS A 112 1.01 23.13 -8.38
C LYS A 112 0.23 23.92 -9.42
N PHE A 113 0.09 23.35 -10.63
CA PHE A 113 -0.64 23.98 -11.72
C PHE A 113 -2.11 23.59 -11.71
N ARG A 114 -2.43 22.33 -11.41
CA ARG A 114 -3.79 21.80 -11.48
C ARG A 114 -4.63 22.18 -10.25
N MET A 115 -4.01 22.28 -9.08
CA MET A 115 -4.68 22.45 -7.78
C MET A 115 -3.85 23.38 -6.86
N PRO A 116 -3.66 24.65 -7.23
CA PRO A 116 -2.74 25.56 -6.52
C PRO A 116 -3.05 25.72 -5.04
N LYS A 117 -4.33 25.78 -4.64
CA LYS A 117 -4.73 25.86 -3.23
C LYS A 117 -4.30 24.64 -2.40
N ILE A 118 -4.40 23.45 -2.96
CA ILE A 118 -3.95 22.22 -2.29
C ILE A 118 -2.43 22.20 -2.20
N PHE A 119 -1.74 22.64 -3.26
CA PHE A 119 -0.29 22.75 -3.25
C PHE A 119 0.22 23.73 -2.18
N GLU A 120 -0.35 24.94 -2.10
CA GLU A 120 -0.02 25.92 -1.07
C GLU A 120 -0.20 25.35 0.34
N ARG A 121 -1.32 24.66 0.56
CA ARG A 121 -1.59 24.02 1.85
C ARG A 121 -0.58 22.94 2.20
N LEU A 122 -0.23 22.07 1.26
CA LEU A 122 0.78 21.02 1.47
C LEU A 122 2.14 21.63 1.82
N MET A 123 2.52 22.71 1.12
CA MET A 123 3.75 23.45 1.41
C MET A 123 3.74 24.08 2.80
N ALA A 124 2.61 24.63 3.26
CA ALA A 124 2.46 25.14 4.61
C ALA A 124 2.66 24.04 5.67
N LEU A 125 1.95 22.91 5.52
CA LEU A 125 2.06 21.76 6.42
C LEU A 125 3.49 21.18 6.46
N GLN A 126 4.21 21.20 5.34
CA GLN A 126 5.60 20.77 5.30
C GLN A 126 6.52 21.75 6.06
N ARG A 127 6.35 23.06 5.87
CA ARG A 127 7.14 24.10 6.56
C ARG A 127 6.97 24.04 8.07
N ASP A 128 5.75 23.74 8.52
CA ASP A 128 5.43 23.60 9.94
C ASP A 128 5.94 22.27 10.53
N GLY A 129 6.48 21.37 9.70
CA GLY A 129 6.99 20.07 10.13
C GLY A 129 5.91 19.02 10.38
N THR A 130 4.64 19.34 10.12
CA THR A 130 3.49 18.44 10.33
C THR A 130 3.55 17.20 9.43
N ILE A 131 4.03 17.38 8.20
CA ILE A 131 4.18 16.30 7.22
C ILE A 131 5.54 16.36 6.52
N GLN A 132 5.99 15.22 6.02
CA GLN A 132 7.04 15.14 5.02
C GLN A 132 6.43 15.22 3.63
N LEU A 133 7.07 15.94 2.72
CA LEU A 133 6.56 16.17 1.37
C LEU A 133 7.68 16.00 0.35
N SER A 134 7.43 15.24 -0.71
CA SER A 134 8.31 15.18 -1.87
C SER A 134 7.50 15.20 -3.17
N PHE A 135 8.12 15.67 -4.24
CA PHE A 135 7.48 15.80 -5.54
C PHE A 135 8.23 15.03 -6.62
N ALA A 136 7.49 14.50 -7.59
CA ALA A 136 8.04 13.94 -8.82
C ALA A 136 7.03 14.03 -9.96
N TRP A 137 7.48 13.91 -11.20
CA TRP A 137 6.58 13.55 -12.31
C TRP A 137 6.19 12.08 -12.19
N SER A 138 5.09 11.83 -11.48
CA SER A 138 4.62 10.49 -11.20
C SER A 138 3.10 10.37 -11.27
N HIS A 139 2.62 9.20 -11.71
CA HIS A 139 1.24 8.75 -11.61
C HIS A 139 1.06 7.59 -10.62
N LYS A 140 2.08 7.35 -9.77
CA LYS A 140 2.06 6.30 -8.73
C LYS A 140 0.85 6.47 -7.81
N LYS A 141 0.33 5.34 -7.35
CA LYS A 141 -0.76 5.22 -6.37
C LYS A 141 -0.36 4.09 -5.44
N ILE A 142 0.47 4.44 -4.47
CA ILE A 142 1.12 3.50 -3.58
C ILE A 142 0.94 4.00 -2.16
N THR A 143 0.60 3.10 -1.27
CA THR A 143 0.44 3.37 0.16
C THR A 143 1.31 2.38 0.89
N CYS A 144 2.25 2.86 1.69
CA CYS A 144 3.10 2.03 2.51
C CYS A 144 2.84 2.39 3.97
N MET A 145 2.63 1.38 4.81
CA MET A 145 2.23 1.52 6.20
C MET A 145 3.15 0.69 7.06
N ASP A 146 3.95 1.35 7.89
CA ASP A 146 4.81 0.71 8.88
C ASP A 146 4.10 0.63 10.22
N THR A 147 4.15 -0.54 10.85
CA THR A 147 3.40 -0.85 12.07
C THR A 147 4.19 -1.83 12.91
N ALA A 148 3.87 -1.92 14.21
CA ALA A 148 4.45 -2.93 15.08
C ALA A 148 4.19 -4.38 14.62
N ALA A 149 3.14 -4.61 13.82
CA ALA A 149 2.81 -5.93 13.26
C ALA A 149 3.56 -6.26 11.97
N GLY A 150 4.29 -5.29 11.39
CA GLY A 150 5.04 -5.40 10.14
C GLY A 150 4.67 -4.33 9.12
N CYS A 151 5.31 -4.39 7.95
CA CYS A 151 5.17 -3.39 6.91
C CYS A 151 4.20 -3.85 5.81
N TYR A 152 3.19 -3.01 5.54
CA TYR A 152 2.13 -3.28 4.58
C TYR A 152 2.21 -2.35 3.39
N VAL A 153 1.87 -2.86 2.21
CA VAL A 153 1.88 -2.09 0.97
C VAL A 153 0.57 -2.30 0.20
N VAL A 154 -0.02 -1.19 -0.24
CA VAL A 154 -1.16 -1.15 -1.14
C VAL A 154 -0.74 -0.45 -2.42
N GLU A 155 -0.89 -1.13 -3.55
CA GLU A 155 -0.70 -0.56 -4.89
C GLU A 155 -2.01 -0.67 -5.65
N GLY A 156 -2.34 0.28 -6.52
CA GLY A 156 -3.55 0.14 -7.31
C GLY A 156 -3.75 1.20 -8.37
N SER A 157 -4.92 1.15 -9.00
CA SER A 157 -5.35 2.09 -10.03
C SER A 157 -6.02 3.35 -9.48
N GLY A 158 -6.52 3.30 -8.22
CA GLY A 158 -7.33 4.35 -7.63
C GLY A 158 -6.53 5.49 -7.01
N ASN A 159 -6.87 6.73 -7.36
CA ASN A 159 -6.33 7.91 -6.68
C ASN A 159 -6.94 8.10 -5.29
N TYR A 160 -6.32 8.96 -4.48
CA TYR A 160 -6.90 9.43 -3.23
C TYR A 160 -7.97 10.51 -3.51
N GLY A 161 -9.15 10.06 -3.96
CA GLY A 161 -10.32 10.89 -4.26
C GLY A 161 -11.62 10.09 -4.10
N GLU A 162 -12.77 10.73 -4.28
CA GLU A 162 -14.08 10.12 -3.98
C GLU A 162 -14.67 9.30 -5.13
N ASN A 163 -14.11 9.41 -6.35
CA ASN A 163 -14.66 8.79 -7.55
C ASN A 163 -14.08 7.39 -7.81
N ALA A 164 -14.17 6.47 -6.83
CA ALA A 164 -13.81 5.08 -7.10
C ALA A 164 -14.80 4.49 -8.12
N MET A 165 -14.28 4.03 -9.27
CA MET A 165 -15.05 3.30 -10.27
C MET A 165 -14.70 1.82 -10.20
N GLU A 166 -14.35 1.20 -11.32
CA GLU A 166 -13.74 -0.11 -11.34
C GLU A 166 -12.25 0.06 -11.04
N GLU A 167 -11.78 -0.54 -9.94
CA GLU A 167 -10.42 -0.35 -9.46
C GLU A 167 -9.82 -1.71 -9.09
N GLN A 168 -8.52 -1.85 -9.31
CA GLN A 168 -7.73 -2.96 -8.83
C GLN A 168 -6.70 -2.50 -7.81
N TYR A 169 -6.47 -3.35 -6.82
CA TYR A 169 -5.48 -3.17 -5.77
C TYR A 169 -4.70 -4.45 -5.52
N VAL A 170 -3.45 -4.29 -5.14
CA VAL A 170 -2.61 -5.32 -4.55
C VAL A 170 -2.36 -4.90 -3.12
N PHE A 171 -2.74 -5.73 -2.15
CA PHE A 171 -2.49 -5.51 -0.73
C PHE A 171 -1.62 -6.64 -0.18
N LEU A 172 -0.45 -6.30 0.33
CA LEU A 172 0.54 -7.28 0.77
C LEU A 172 1.24 -6.86 2.06
N LYS A 173 1.89 -7.82 2.70
CA LYS A 173 2.79 -7.59 3.84
C LYS A 173 4.21 -7.99 3.45
N SER A 174 5.09 -7.01 3.30
CA SER A 174 6.50 -7.27 3.00
C SER A 174 7.36 -6.05 3.30
N LYS A 175 8.32 -6.20 4.20
CA LYS A 175 9.30 -5.15 4.54
C LYS A 175 10.12 -4.74 3.32
N LYS A 176 10.60 -5.71 2.54
CA LYS A 176 11.38 -5.46 1.32
C LYS A 176 10.65 -4.56 0.32
N ILE A 177 9.37 -4.84 0.07
CA ILE A 177 8.58 -4.03 -0.87
C ILE A 177 8.28 -2.66 -0.27
N TYR A 178 7.98 -2.58 1.03
CA TYR A 178 7.81 -1.31 1.73
C TYR A 178 9.03 -0.39 1.57
N GLU A 179 10.23 -0.89 1.83
CA GLU A 179 11.49 -0.14 1.75
C GLU A 179 11.78 0.31 0.32
N PHE A 180 11.60 -0.60 -0.65
CA PHE A 180 11.76 -0.30 -2.08
C PHE A 180 10.81 0.82 -2.55
N ARG A 181 9.54 0.79 -2.13
CA ARG A 181 8.52 1.76 -2.59
C ARG A 181 8.61 3.11 -1.89
N SER A 182 8.91 3.11 -0.59
CA SER A 182 9.06 4.32 0.22
C SER A 182 10.41 5.00 0.06
N GLY A 183 11.40 4.31 -0.54
CA GLY A 183 12.77 4.80 -0.66
C GLY A 183 13.56 4.73 0.66
N ARG A 184 12.99 4.11 1.70
CA ARG A 184 13.63 3.88 3.00
C ARG A 184 14.41 2.57 2.97
N ILE A 185 15.36 2.47 2.05
CA ILE A 185 16.24 1.31 1.95
C ILE A 185 17.15 1.31 3.19
N SER A 186 17.10 0.24 3.99
CA SER A 186 18.06 -0.04 5.05
C SER A 186 19.32 -0.70 4.50
#